data_AF-A0A816Q6R1-F1
#
_entry.id   AF-A0A816Q6R1-F1
#
_cell.length_a   1.000
_cell.length_b   1.000
_cell.length_c   1.000
_cell.angle_alpha   90.00
_cell.angle_beta   90.00
_cell.angle_gamma   90.00
#
_symmetry.space_group_name_H-M   'P 1'
#
loop_
_entity.id
_entity.type
_entity.pdbx_description
1 polymer ?
#
loop_
_entity_poly.entity_id
_entity_poly.type
_entity_poly.pdbx_seq_one_letter_code
_entity_poly.pdbx_strand_id
1 'polypeptide(L)'
;MTVATISPLFFLYDVDVALDNTNIGKVADFIREQSASKFQCIVISLKEQFYSRAGALTAIFPKPGDCITSYCFTLGLNQFDERENIANRRG
;
A
#
# COMPACT_ATOMS: atom_id res chain seq x y z
N MET A 1 2.37 -15.81 -31.07
CA MET A 1 2.88 -15.68 -29.68
C MET A 1 2.35 -14.38 -29.11
N THR A 2 1.29 -14.45 -28.29
CA THR A 2 0.83 -13.31 -27.50
C THR A 2 1.87 -13.04 -26.42
N VAL A 3 2.57 -11.91 -26.52
CA VAL A 3 3.28 -11.36 -25.36
C VAL A 3 2.20 -11.01 -24.34
N ALA A 4 2.12 -11.78 -23.26
CA ALA A 4 1.36 -11.35 -22.09
C ALA A 4 2.08 -10.12 -21.53
N THR A 5 1.60 -8.93 -21.89
CA THR A 5 2.09 -7.68 -21.32
C THR A 5 1.65 -7.63 -19.86
N ILE A 6 2.60 -7.67 -18.94
CA ILE A 6 2.36 -7.50 -17.50
C ILE A 6 1.71 -6.11 -17.28
N SER A 7 0.64 -6.03 -16.49
CA SER A 7 0.04 -4.74 -16.13
C SER A 7 1.01 -3.94 -15.26
N PRO A 8 1.28 -2.65 -15.57
CA PRO A 8 2.15 -1.82 -14.75
C PRO A 8 1.51 -1.40 -13.43
N LEU A 9 0.18 -1.52 -13.30
CA LEU A 9 -0.58 -1.06 -12.14
C LEU A 9 -1.69 -2.06 -11.76
N PHE A 10 -1.83 -2.32 -10.47
CA PHE A 10 -2.86 -3.17 -9.89
C PHE A 10 -3.68 -2.41 -8.84
N PHE A 11 -4.99 -2.64 -8.83
CA PHE A 11 -5.92 -2.15 -7.81
C PHE A 11 -6.48 -3.33 -7.05
N LEU A 12 -6.30 -3.34 -5.73
CA LEU A 12 -6.79 -4.39 -4.84
C LEU A 12 -7.75 -3.76 -3.81
N TYR A 13 -8.95 -4.31 -3.71
CA TYR A 13 -9.97 -3.88 -2.76
C TYR A 13 -10.31 -5.03 -1.81
N ASP A 14 -10.28 -4.77 -0.50
CA ASP A 14 -10.78 -5.66 0.54
C ASP A 14 -10.13 -7.06 0.58
N VAL A 15 -8.89 -7.15 0.10
CA VAL A 15 -8.11 -8.41 0.05
C VAL A 15 -7.77 -8.95 1.44
N ASP A 16 -7.81 -8.08 2.44
CA ASP A 16 -7.52 -8.36 3.84
C ASP A 16 -8.70 -8.99 4.60
N VAL A 17 -9.92 -8.94 4.05
CA VAL A 17 -11.10 -9.64 4.60
C VAL A 17 -11.03 -11.14 4.33
N ALA A 18 -10.37 -11.56 3.25
CA ALA A 18 -10.24 -12.96 2.87
C ALA A 18 -9.07 -13.69 3.56
N LEU A 19 -8.25 -12.98 4.35
CA LEU A 19 -6.99 -13.48 4.89
C LEU A 19 -6.93 -13.38 6.41
N ASP A 20 -6.28 -14.34 7.05
CA ASP A 20 -5.91 -14.24 8.46
C ASP A 20 -4.72 -13.28 8.67
N ASN A 21 -4.51 -12.84 9.91
CA ASN A 21 -3.46 -11.87 10.25
C ASN A 21 -2.04 -12.34 9.87
N THR A 22 -1.77 -13.65 9.87
CA THR A 22 -0.46 -14.20 9.48
C THR A 22 -0.24 -14.06 7.98
N ASN A 23 -1.28 -14.33 7.20
CA ASN A 23 -1.22 -14.28 5.75
C ASN A 23 -1.32 -12.85 5.19
N ILE A 24 -2.01 -11.93 5.88
CA ILE A 24 -2.00 -10.49 5.55
C ILE A 24 -0.58 -9.95 5.50
N GLY A 25 0.23 -10.21 6.53
CA GLY A 25 1.63 -9.74 6.60
C GLY A 25 2.47 -10.24 5.43
N LYS A 26 2.35 -11.53 5.09
CA LYS A 26 3.08 -12.14 3.96
C LYS A 26 2.70 -11.50 2.62
N VAL A 27 1.41 -11.26 2.40
CA VAL A 27 0.92 -10.62 1.16
C VAL A 27 1.37 -9.17 1.08
N ALA A 28 1.31 -8.43 2.19
CA ALA A 28 1.75 -7.04 2.26
C ALA A 28 3.26 -6.91 1.98
N ASP A 29 4.08 -7.78 2.57
CA ASP A 29 5.52 -7.82 2.32
C ASP A 29 5.83 -8.19 0.86
N PHE A 30 5.14 -9.19 0.29
CA PHE A 30 5.28 -9.54 -1.13
C PHE A 30 4.96 -8.36 -2.05
N ILE A 31 3.84 -7.67 -1.84
CA ILE A 31 3.44 -6.51 -2.65
C ILE A 31 4.49 -5.41 -2.53
N ARG A 32 5.00 -5.11 -1.33
CA ARG A 32 6.05 -4.12 -1.12
C ARG A 32 7.32 -4.45 -1.92
N GLU A 33 7.79 -5.68 -1.86
CA GLU A 33 8.99 -6.12 -2.59
C GLU A 33 8.81 -6.06 -4.11
N GLN A 34 7.67 -6.55 -4.62
CA GLN A 34 7.41 -6.47 -6.05
C GLN A 34 7.21 -5.02 -6.52
N SER A 35 6.69 -4.15 -5.64
CA SER A 35 6.43 -2.75 -5.97
C SER A 35 7.70 -1.91 -6.13
N ALA A 36 8.84 -2.39 -5.62
CA ALA A 36 10.12 -1.72 -5.78
C ALA A 36 10.70 -1.83 -7.20
N SER A 37 10.29 -2.83 -8.01
CA SER A 37 10.93 -3.08 -9.31
C SER A 37 10.03 -3.59 -10.43
N LYS A 38 8.83 -4.14 -10.14
CA LYS A 38 8.04 -4.87 -11.15
C LYS A 38 6.71 -4.22 -11.50
N PHE A 39 5.96 -3.70 -10.54
CA PHE A 39 4.65 -3.10 -10.77
C PHE A 39 4.32 -2.04 -9.72
N GLN A 40 3.28 -1.26 -9.93
CA GLN A 40 2.67 -0.41 -8.91
C GLN A 40 1.39 -1.06 -8.39
N CYS A 41 1.08 -0.85 -7.11
CA CYS A 41 -0.13 -1.39 -6.51
C CYS A 41 -0.80 -0.37 -5.59
N ILE A 42 -2.10 -0.18 -5.78
CA ILE A 42 -2.97 0.57 -4.89
C ILE A 42 -3.85 -0.43 -4.17
N VAL A 43 -3.72 -0.48 -2.85
CA VAL A 43 -4.53 -1.36 -2.00
C VAL A 43 -5.44 -0.54 -1.11
N ILE A 44 -6.72 -0.89 -1.11
CA ILE A 44 -7.74 -0.34 -0.22
C ILE A 44 -7.99 -1.39 0.86
N SER A 45 -7.55 -1.09 2.08
CA SER A 45 -7.56 -2.00 3.23
C SER A 45 -7.77 -1.19 4.52
N LEU A 46 -8.43 -1.81 5.49
CA LEU A 46 -8.62 -1.25 6.84
C LEU A 46 -7.68 -1.87 7.88
N LYS A 47 -6.82 -2.82 7.48
CA LYS A 47 -5.91 -3.56 8.38
C LYS A 47 -4.55 -2.90 8.47
N GLU A 48 -4.13 -2.61 9.71
CA GLU A 48 -2.84 -2.01 10.02
C GLU A 48 -1.66 -2.81 9.48
N GLN A 49 -1.72 -4.13 9.55
CA GLN A 49 -0.68 -5.01 9.05
C GLN A 49 -0.43 -4.82 7.54
N PHE A 50 -1.43 -4.35 6.80
CA PHE A 50 -1.32 -4.08 5.37
C PHE A 50 -0.76 -2.67 5.14
N TYR A 51 -1.45 -1.64 5.63
CA TYR A 51 -1.11 -0.26 5.32
C TYR A 51 0.21 0.20 5.96
N SER A 52 0.67 -0.45 7.05
CA SER A 52 1.99 -0.20 7.65
C SER A 52 3.18 -0.64 6.77
N ARG A 53 2.94 -1.40 5.69
CA ARG A 53 3.97 -1.83 4.73
C ARG A 53 4.00 -0.97 3.46
N ALA A 54 3.08 -0.01 3.31
CA ALA A 54 2.98 0.83 2.13
C ALA A 54 4.11 1.87 2.05
N GLY A 55 4.47 2.30 0.84
CA GLY A 55 5.39 3.43 0.63
C GLY A 55 4.74 4.80 0.80
N ALA A 56 3.41 4.88 0.66
CA ALA A 56 2.61 6.05 0.92
C ALA A 56 1.18 5.65 1.33
N LEU A 57 0.52 6.50 2.11
CA LEU A 57 -0.88 6.36 2.51
C LEU A 57 -1.70 7.49 1.91
N THR A 58 -2.86 7.14 1.36
CA THR A 58 -3.90 8.11 0.98
C THR A 58 -5.14 7.84 1.81
N ALA A 59 -5.38 8.71 2.79
CA ALA A 59 -6.57 8.65 3.64
C ALA A 59 -7.72 9.39 2.95
N ILE A 60 -8.90 8.77 2.94
CA ILE A 60 -10.16 9.38 2.48
C ILE A 60 -11.05 9.55 3.71
N PHE A 61 -11.54 10.75 3.95
CA PHE A 61 -12.38 11.04 5.12
C PHE A 61 -13.54 11.99 4.77
N PRO A 62 -14.71 11.83 5.42
CA PRO A 62 -15.84 12.71 5.20
C PRO A 62 -15.65 14.04 5.94
N LYS A 63 -16.04 15.15 5.32
CA LYS A 63 -16.23 16.43 6.00
C LYS A 63 -17.71 16.65 6.29
N PRO A 64 -18.09 17.00 7.54
CA PRO A 64 -19.46 17.36 7.87
C PRO A 64 -19.94 18.58 7.08
N GLY A 65 -21.20 18.55 6.65
CA GLY A 65 -21.89 19.60 5.91
C GLY A 65 -23.29 19.15 5.51
N ASP A 66 -24.01 19.99 4.77
CA ASP A 66 -25.37 19.66 4.28
C ASP A 66 -25.39 18.41 3.37
N CYS A 67 -24.26 18.10 2.74
CA CYS A 67 -24.00 16.85 2.04
C CYS A 67 -22.63 16.27 2.43
N ILE A 68 -22.49 14.95 2.39
CA ILE A 68 -21.22 14.28 2.65
C ILE A 68 -20.26 14.59 1.50
N THR A 69 -19.17 15.29 1.81
CA THR A 69 -18.07 15.53 0.87
C THR A 69 -16.83 14.79 1.35
N SER A 70 -16.22 14.00 0.47
CA SER A 70 -14.97 13.29 0.76
C SER A 70 -13.76 14.18 0.51
N TYR A 71 -12.80 14.13 1.44
CA TYR A 71 -11.51 14.78 1.34
C TYR A 71 -10.40 13.73 1.36
N CYS A 72 -9.27 14.06 0.75
CA CYS A 72 -8.11 13.19 0.68
C CYS A 72 -6.89 13.84 1.35
N PHE A 73 -6.12 13.04 2.09
CA PHE A 73 -4.80 13.42 2.60
C PHE A 73 -3.79 12.34 2.23
N THR A 74 -2.63 12.74 1.72
CA THR A 74 -1.58 11.81 1.31
C THR A 74 -0.32 12.02 2.15
N LEU A 75 0.26 10.93 2.64
CA LEU A 75 1.48 10.90 3.43
C LEU A 75 2.48 9.92 2.80
N GLY A 76 3.68 10.39 2.47
CA GLY A 76 4.81 9.53 2.11
C GLY A 76 5.39 8.86 3.35
N LEU A 77 5.57 7.54 3.32
CA LEU A 77 6.04 6.75 4.47
C LEU A 77 7.52 6.38 4.41
N ASN A 78 8.16 6.43 3.24
CA ASN A 78 9.56 6.00 3.08
C ASN A 78 10.53 6.67 4.06
N GLN A 79 10.29 7.94 4.41
CA GLN A 79 11.09 8.67 5.39
C GLN A 79 11.08 8.07 6.81
N PHE A 80 10.07 7.27 7.13
CA PHE A 80 9.92 6.59 8.42
C PHE A 80 10.34 5.12 8.37
N ASP A 81 10.81 4.62 7.22
CA ASP A 81 11.20 3.23 7.09
C ASP A 81 12.58 3.01 7.75
N GLU A 82 12.59 2.31 8.88
CA GLU A 82 13.83 2.01 9.61
C GLU A 82 14.79 1.14 8.79
N ARG A 83 14.27 0.28 7.90
CA ARG A 83 15.09 -0.59 7.05
C ARG A 83 15.93 0.24 6.08
N GLU A 84 15.32 1.19 5.39
CA GLU A 84 16.03 2.15 4.54
C GLU A 84 16.94 3.09 5.33
N ASN A 85 16.50 3.56 6.49
CA ASN A 85 17.32 4.44 7.34
C ASN A 85 18.60 3.75 7.86
N ILE A 86 18.54 2.45 8.19
CA ILE A 86 19.73 1.68 8.60
C ILE A 86 20.66 1.45 7.40
N ALA A 87 20.10 1.17 6.21
CA ALA A 87 20.91 1.01 5.00
C ALA A 87 21.67 2.30 4.64
N ASN A 88 21.00 3.45 4.72
CA ASN A 88 21.61 4.76 4.45
C ASN A 88 22.67 5.19 5.47
N ARG A 89 22.70 4.61 6.68
CA ARG A 89 23.73 4.86 7.69
C ARG A 89 24.98 3.99 7.53
N ARG A 90 24.93 2.97 6.65
CA ARG A 90 26.04 2.01 6.43
C ARG A 90 26.80 2.26 5.12
N GLY A 91 26.33 3.17 4.27
CA GLY A 91 27.03 3.66 3.07
C GLY A 91 27.71 4.99 3.35
#